data_AF-T1BUW9-F1
#
_entry.id   AF-T1BUW9-F1
#
_cell.length_a   1.000
_cell.length_b   1.000
_cell.length_c   1.000
_cell.angle_alpha   90.00
_cell.angle_beta   90.00
_cell.angle_gamma   90.00
#
_symmetry.space_group_name_H-M   'P 1'
#
loop_
_entity.id
_entity.type
_entity.pdbx_description
1 polymer ?
#
loop_
_entity_poly.entity_id
_entity_poly.type
_entity_poly.pdbx_seq_one_letter_code
_entity_poly.pdbx_strand_id
1 'polypeptide(L)'
;PDGRLTVWSATQVPHYLHRTLHEVLGIPMHRIRVIKPEVGGGFGGKSDPLPHELACAALSIATGRPVKMLLDREEVFYTNHGRHPTQNDVRIAAEADGTLLAYDIDTIIEGGAWSSFGTVTTYYNGVLAMGPYRVPNFRYRGRRVYTNKPPSGAMRAHGGTNIRYAVEVGLDELAEKLSIDPFDLRERNALPPHSTTVNQFRITSTSFKACLRVVRERSGWAAKFRQLPYGRGI
;
A
#
# COMPACT_ATOMS: atom_id res chain seq x y z
N PRO A 1 -41.33 -6.88 10.24
CA PRO A 1 -40.43 -7.12 11.41
C PRO A 1 -39.71 -5.83 11.80
N ASP A 2 -40.00 -5.30 13.00
CA ASP A 2 -39.41 -4.19 13.80
C ASP A 2 -38.72 -2.95 13.16
N GLY A 3 -38.66 -2.84 11.84
CA GLY A 3 -38.01 -1.76 11.09
C GLY A 3 -36.49 -1.76 11.16
N ARG A 4 -35.84 -2.88 11.56
CA ARG A 4 -34.37 -2.97 11.68
C ARG A 4 -33.73 -3.74 10.53
N LEU A 5 -32.56 -3.29 10.11
CA LEU A 5 -31.72 -3.93 9.09
C LEU A 5 -30.50 -4.58 9.76
N THR A 6 -30.32 -5.89 9.59
CA THR A 6 -29.08 -6.58 9.98
C THR A 6 -28.34 -7.04 8.72
N VAL A 7 -27.06 -6.68 8.62
CA VAL A 7 -26.19 -7.02 7.48
C VAL A 7 -25.03 -7.86 7.99
N TRP A 8 -24.89 -9.08 7.46
CA TRP A 8 -23.70 -9.90 7.63
C TRP A 8 -22.79 -9.69 6.43
N SER A 9 -21.56 -9.23 6.66
CA SER A 9 -20.61 -9.02 5.57
C SER A 9 -19.18 -9.42 5.95
N ALA A 10 -18.50 -10.08 5.02
CA ALA A 10 -17.07 -10.35 5.08
C ALA A 10 -16.25 -9.08 4.77
N THR A 11 -16.38 -8.06 5.62
CA THR A 11 -15.72 -6.74 5.50
C THR A 11 -14.57 -6.56 6.49
N GLN A 12 -13.59 -5.72 6.17
CA GLN A 12 -12.56 -5.27 7.12
C GLN A 12 -12.99 -4.02 7.90
N VAL A 13 -14.06 -3.34 7.47
CA VAL A 13 -14.44 -2.00 7.95
C VAL A 13 -15.93 -1.94 8.35
N PRO A 14 -16.39 -2.73 9.33
CA PRO A 14 -17.81 -2.81 9.69
C PRO A 14 -18.41 -1.45 10.08
N HIS A 15 -17.63 -0.55 10.70
CA HIS A 15 -18.09 0.79 11.05
C HIS A 15 -18.25 1.72 9.83
N TYR A 16 -17.39 1.57 8.81
CA TYR A 16 -17.55 2.34 7.57
C TYR A 16 -18.73 1.83 6.76
N LEU A 17 -18.89 0.50 6.68
CA LEU A 17 -20.07 -0.09 6.06
C LEU A 17 -21.36 0.36 6.76
N HIS A 18 -21.37 0.37 8.10
CA HIS A 18 -22.51 0.85 8.88
C HIS A 18 -22.89 2.29 8.52
N ARG A 19 -21.90 3.19 8.45
CA ARG A 19 -22.11 4.59 8.05
C ARG A 19 -22.58 4.69 6.60
N THR A 20 -21.97 3.97 5.66
CA THR A 20 -22.36 4.02 4.25
C THR A 20 -23.76 3.47 4.02
N LEU A 21 -24.17 2.41 4.73
CA LEU A 21 -25.55 1.91 4.68
C LEU A 21 -26.55 2.98 5.14
N HIS A 22 -26.22 3.73 6.20
CA HIS A 22 -27.04 4.85 6.65
C HIS A 22 -27.14 5.95 5.59
N GLU A 23 -26.01 6.40 5.06
CA GLU A 23 -25.93 7.47 4.08
C GLU A 23 -26.67 7.12 2.78
N VAL A 24 -26.53 5.89 2.30
CA VAL A 24 -27.09 5.44 1.01
C VAL A 24 -28.57 5.04 1.13
N LEU A 25 -28.96 4.36 2.21
CA LEU A 25 -30.33 3.84 2.36
C LEU A 25 -31.26 4.80 3.13
N GLY A 26 -30.73 5.86 3.73
CA GLY A 26 -31.50 6.80 4.55
C GLY A 26 -32.03 6.21 5.87
N ILE A 27 -31.52 5.05 6.30
CA ILE A 27 -31.97 4.37 7.52
C ILE A 27 -31.16 4.91 8.71
N PRO A 28 -31.78 5.33 9.83
CA PRO A 28 -31.05 5.77 11.01
C PRO A 28 -30.05 4.71 11.50
N MET A 29 -28.83 5.15 11.84
CA MET A 29 -27.73 4.26 12.28
C MET A 29 -28.14 3.26 13.37
N HIS A 30 -28.96 3.69 14.35
CA HIS A 30 -29.43 2.83 15.45
C HIS A 30 -30.39 1.71 15.02
N ARG A 31 -30.90 1.75 13.78
CA ARG A 31 -31.71 0.68 13.16
C ARG A 31 -30.90 -0.24 12.26
N ILE A 32 -29.61 0.03 12.06
CA ILE A 32 -28.71 -0.81 11.27
C ILE A 32 -27.76 -1.55 12.22
N ARG A 33 -27.61 -2.86 12.03
CA ARG A 33 -26.60 -3.68 12.68
C ARG A 33 -25.72 -4.34 11.63
N VAL A 34 -24.41 -4.08 11.68
CA VAL A 34 -23.43 -4.78 10.85
C VAL A 34 -22.75 -5.87 11.67
N ILE A 35 -22.79 -7.11 11.19
CA ILE A 35 -22.12 -8.27 11.78
C ILE A 35 -20.99 -8.68 10.86
N LYS A 36 -19.76 -8.62 11.37
CA LYS A 36 -18.56 -9.06 10.69
C LYS A 36 -18.16 -10.45 11.22
N PRO A 37 -18.35 -11.54 10.44
CA PRO A 37 -17.87 -12.87 10.80
C PRO A 37 -16.35 -12.96 10.63
N GLU A 38 -15.79 -14.16 10.82
CA GLU A 38 -14.42 -14.46 10.41
C GLU A 38 -14.27 -14.19 8.90
N VAL A 39 -13.19 -13.50 8.53
CA VAL A 39 -12.94 -13.07 7.16
C VAL A 39 -11.84 -13.94 6.55
N GLY A 40 -12.19 -14.73 5.53
CA GLY A 40 -11.26 -15.55 4.75
C GLY A 40 -10.33 -14.73 3.85
N GLY A 41 -9.48 -13.91 4.45
CA GLY A 41 -8.56 -13.00 3.75
C GLY A 41 -9.21 -11.72 3.22
N GLY A 42 -8.44 -10.64 3.18
CA GLY A 42 -8.89 -9.35 2.67
C GLY A 42 -7.79 -8.53 2.00
N PHE A 43 -6.60 -8.46 2.61
CA PHE A 43 -5.42 -7.81 2.03
C PHE A 43 -5.62 -6.35 1.61
N GLY A 44 -6.67 -5.67 2.11
CA GLY A 44 -7.08 -4.32 1.75
C GLY A 44 -8.27 -4.26 0.79
N GLY A 45 -8.52 -5.32 -0.01
CA GLY A 45 -9.62 -5.36 -0.98
C GLY A 45 -11.03 -5.44 -0.36
N LYS A 46 -11.11 -5.52 0.98
CA LYS A 46 -12.34 -5.48 1.78
C LYS A 46 -12.35 -4.30 2.77
N SER A 47 -11.48 -3.31 2.55
CA SER A 47 -11.36 -2.10 3.39
C SER A 47 -12.23 -0.94 2.94
N ASP A 48 -12.99 -1.10 1.86
CA ASP A 48 -14.07 -0.21 1.46
C ASP A 48 -15.44 -0.89 1.64
N PRO A 49 -16.49 -0.14 1.94
CA PRO A 49 -17.86 -0.57 1.64
C PRO A 49 -18.02 -0.77 0.13
N LEU A 50 -18.52 -1.93 -0.28
CA LEU A 50 -18.61 -2.34 -1.67
C LEU A 50 -20.06 -2.35 -2.16
N PRO A 51 -20.30 -2.14 -3.48
CA PRO A 51 -21.65 -2.01 -4.03
C PRO A 51 -22.57 -3.20 -3.73
N HIS A 52 -22.03 -4.42 -3.69
CA HIS A 52 -22.81 -5.64 -3.45
C HIS A 52 -23.45 -5.66 -2.05
N GLU A 53 -22.81 -5.04 -1.04
CA GLU A 53 -23.35 -4.96 0.32
C GLU A 53 -24.59 -4.06 0.35
N LEU A 54 -24.53 -2.94 -0.36
CA LEU A 54 -25.62 -1.97 -0.49
C LEU A 54 -26.77 -2.53 -1.33
N ALA A 55 -26.46 -3.19 -2.45
CA ALA A 55 -27.45 -3.84 -3.30
C ALA A 55 -28.18 -4.96 -2.55
N CYS A 56 -27.45 -5.81 -1.82
CA CYS A 56 -28.02 -6.86 -1.00
C CYS A 56 -28.97 -6.31 0.08
N ALA A 57 -28.58 -5.23 0.75
CA ALA A 57 -29.42 -4.56 1.75
C ALA A 57 -30.68 -3.94 1.12
N ALA A 58 -30.55 -3.24 -0.01
CA ALA A 58 -31.68 -2.64 -0.73
C ALA A 58 -32.69 -3.69 -1.21
N LEU A 59 -32.21 -4.81 -1.77
CA LEU A 59 -33.06 -5.92 -2.20
C LEU A 59 -33.80 -6.57 -1.03
N SER A 60 -33.14 -6.73 0.12
CA SER A 60 -33.76 -7.23 1.35
C SER A 60 -34.92 -6.34 1.81
N ILE A 61 -34.73 -5.01 1.75
CA ILE A 61 -35.77 -4.02 2.08
C ILE A 61 -36.94 -4.10 1.09
N ALA A 62 -36.64 -4.08 -0.22
CA ALA A 62 -37.66 -4.06 -1.26
C ALA A 62 -38.54 -5.32 -1.27
N THR A 63 -37.94 -6.48 -0.96
CA THR A 63 -38.65 -7.77 -0.94
C THR A 63 -39.26 -8.10 0.43
N GLY A 64 -38.84 -7.42 1.49
CA GLY A 64 -39.19 -7.76 2.87
C GLY A 64 -38.66 -9.13 3.32
N ARG A 65 -37.67 -9.69 2.63
CA ARG A 65 -37.13 -11.04 2.86
C ARG A 65 -35.60 -11.00 2.99
N PRO A 66 -34.98 -11.91 3.76
CA PRO A 66 -33.53 -12.02 3.79
C PRO A 66 -32.97 -12.31 2.39
N VAL A 67 -31.97 -11.54 1.98
CA VAL A 67 -31.23 -11.71 0.73
C VAL A 67 -29.78 -12.06 1.04
N LYS A 68 -29.21 -12.98 0.27
CA LYS A 68 -27.79 -13.33 0.32
C LYS A 68 -27.19 -13.11 -1.07
N MET A 69 -26.09 -12.35 -1.13
CA MET A 69 -25.30 -12.16 -2.35
C MET A 69 -23.93 -12.81 -2.14
N LEU A 70 -23.55 -13.70 -3.05
CA LEU A 70 -22.23 -14.31 -3.11
C LEU A 70 -21.67 -13.98 -4.47
N LEU A 71 -20.49 -13.36 -4.49
CA LEU A 71 -19.77 -13.09 -5.72
C LEU A 71 -18.93 -14.31 -6.09
N ASP A 72 -18.94 -14.68 -7.37
CA ASP A 72 -17.95 -15.59 -7.91
C ASP A 72 -16.58 -14.90 -8.05
N ARG A 73 -15.58 -15.65 -8.54
CA ARG A 73 -14.21 -15.12 -8.65
C ARG A 73 -14.10 -14.00 -9.69
N GLU A 74 -14.81 -14.12 -10.80
CA GLU A 74 -14.77 -13.16 -11.88
C GLU A 74 -15.45 -11.85 -11.44
N GLU A 75 -16.62 -11.93 -10.83
CA GLU A 75 -17.34 -10.80 -10.25
C GLU A 75 -16.49 -10.04 -9.23
N VAL A 76 -15.74 -10.75 -8.39
CA VAL A 76 -14.79 -10.13 -7.46
C VAL A 76 -13.74 -9.28 -8.20
N PHE A 77 -13.22 -9.72 -9.35
CA PHE A 77 -12.26 -8.92 -10.11
C PHE A 77 -12.88 -7.66 -10.73
N TYR A 78 -14.17 -7.70 -11.07
CA TYR A 78 -14.89 -6.53 -11.57
C TYR A 78 -15.26 -5.53 -10.47
N THR A 79 -15.64 -6.03 -9.28
CA THR A 79 -16.24 -5.18 -8.24
C THR A 79 -15.29 -4.77 -7.12
N ASN A 80 -14.24 -5.55 -6.84
CA ASN A 80 -13.31 -5.25 -5.77
C ASN A 80 -12.13 -4.42 -6.26
N HIS A 81 -11.55 -3.69 -5.32
CA HIS A 81 -10.45 -2.79 -5.62
C HIS A 81 -9.11 -3.53 -5.69
N GLY A 82 -8.36 -3.24 -6.75
CA GLY A 82 -6.97 -3.66 -6.92
C GLY A 82 -5.97 -2.64 -6.35
N ARG A 83 -4.69 -3.00 -6.38
CA ARG A 83 -3.60 -2.03 -6.15
C ARG A 83 -3.57 -1.03 -7.28
N HIS A 84 -3.34 0.23 -6.94
CA HIS A 84 -3.14 1.30 -7.91
C HIS A 84 -1.95 0.96 -8.83
N PRO A 85 -2.15 0.92 -10.17
CA PRO A 85 -1.06 1.07 -11.11
C PRO A 85 -0.32 2.38 -10.83
N THR A 86 1.01 2.36 -10.90
CA THR A 86 1.82 3.51 -10.49
C THR A 86 2.98 3.70 -11.45
N GLN A 87 3.15 4.94 -11.88
CA GLN A 87 4.32 5.42 -12.60
C GLN A 87 5.13 6.31 -11.65
N ASN A 88 6.41 5.99 -11.48
CA ASN A 88 7.33 6.75 -10.64
C ASN A 88 8.49 7.27 -11.50
N ASP A 89 8.78 8.57 -11.40
CA ASP A 89 10.04 9.18 -11.79
C ASP A 89 10.82 9.48 -10.50
N VAL A 90 11.96 8.82 -10.32
CA VAL A 90 12.77 8.89 -9.10
C VAL A 90 14.17 9.36 -9.48
N ARG A 91 14.60 10.47 -8.89
CA ARG A 91 15.98 10.95 -8.96
C ARG A 91 16.62 10.84 -7.59
N ILE A 92 17.81 10.24 -7.55
CA ILE A 92 18.61 10.04 -6.34
C ILE A 92 19.93 10.78 -6.51
N ALA A 93 20.24 11.66 -5.56
CA ALA A 93 21.54 12.32 -5.48
C ALA A 93 22.38 11.68 -4.37
N ALA A 94 23.66 11.43 -4.64
CA ALA A 94 24.60 10.87 -3.69
C ALA A 94 26.01 11.41 -3.94
N GLU A 95 26.83 11.39 -2.90
CA GLU A 95 28.27 11.64 -2.98
C GLU A 95 29.00 10.48 -3.68
N ALA A 96 30.25 10.70 -4.08
CA ALA A 96 31.10 9.66 -4.67
C ALA A 96 31.33 8.47 -3.72
N ASP A 97 31.28 8.72 -2.40
CA ASP A 97 31.33 7.67 -1.38
C ASP A 97 29.97 7.01 -1.15
N GLY A 98 28.92 7.31 -1.93
CA GLY A 98 27.61 6.70 -1.79
C GLY A 98 26.76 7.25 -0.64
N THR A 99 27.17 8.32 0.05
CA THR A 99 26.29 9.01 1.01
C THR A 99 25.12 9.67 0.28
N LEU A 100 23.87 9.35 0.67
CA LEU A 100 22.66 9.88 0.05
C LEU A 100 22.42 11.34 0.45
N LEU A 101 22.16 12.18 -0.56
CA LEU A 101 21.97 13.63 -0.41
C LEU A 101 20.52 14.04 -0.61
N ALA A 102 19.83 13.50 -1.62
CA ALA A 102 18.47 13.91 -1.94
C ALA A 102 17.68 12.83 -2.66
N TYR A 103 16.37 12.81 -2.40
CA TYR A 103 15.38 12.18 -3.26
C TYR A 103 14.47 13.24 -3.87
N ASP A 104 14.24 13.12 -5.17
CA ASP A 104 13.25 13.90 -5.90
C ASP A 104 12.34 12.96 -6.67
N ILE A 105 11.07 12.89 -6.25
CA ILE A 105 10.12 11.87 -6.64
C ILE A 105 8.87 12.52 -7.23
N ASP A 106 8.54 12.13 -8.45
CA ASP A 106 7.26 12.43 -9.08
C ASP A 106 6.49 11.12 -9.34
N THR A 107 5.32 11.00 -8.72
CA THR A 107 4.50 9.79 -8.76
C THR A 107 3.12 10.10 -9.34
N ILE A 108 2.71 9.30 -10.31
CA ILE A 108 1.33 9.25 -10.81
C ILE A 108 0.73 7.89 -10.43
N ILE A 109 -0.40 7.90 -9.73
CA ILE A 109 -1.17 6.69 -9.46
C ILE A 109 -2.48 6.71 -10.25
N GLU A 110 -2.79 5.60 -10.90
CA GLU A 110 -4.07 5.40 -11.57
C GLU A 110 -5.08 4.85 -10.56
N GLY A 111 -6.18 5.58 -10.33
CA GLY A 111 -7.16 5.21 -9.31
C GLY A 111 -8.48 4.65 -9.84
N GLY A 112 -8.68 4.61 -11.16
CA GLY A 112 -9.96 4.25 -11.77
C GLY A 112 -11.05 5.33 -11.60
N ALA A 113 -12.31 4.92 -11.77
CA ALA A 113 -13.45 5.83 -11.84
C ALA A 113 -13.78 6.56 -10.53
N TRP A 114 -13.45 5.98 -9.37
CA TRP A 114 -13.83 6.50 -8.05
C TRP A 114 -12.64 6.63 -7.11
N SER A 115 -12.72 7.55 -6.15
CA SER A 115 -11.57 7.90 -5.30
C SER A 115 -11.06 6.71 -4.47
N SER A 116 -11.96 5.96 -3.81
CA SER A 116 -11.59 4.98 -2.76
C SER A 116 -10.50 5.59 -1.85
N PHE A 117 -9.47 4.83 -1.49
CA PHE A 117 -8.29 5.25 -0.74
C PHE A 117 -7.23 5.95 -1.60
N GLY A 118 -7.52 6.38 -2.82
CA GLY A 118 -6.54 6.96 -3.74
C GLY A 118 -5.80 8.18 -3.17
N THR A 119 -6.51 9.07 -2.47
CA THR A 119 -5.87 10.23 -1.80
C THR A 119 -4.86 9.78 -0.74
N VAL A 120 -5.24 8.83 0.11
CA VAL A 120 -4.37 8.28 1.16
C VAL A 120 -3.20 7.51 0.55
N THR A 121 -3.46 6.73 -0.50
CA THR A 121 -2.44 5.99 -1.25
C THR A 121 -1.41 6.95 -1.87
N THR A 122 -1.86 8.08 -2.43
CA THR A 122 -0.98 9.12 -2.99
C THR A 122 -0.09 9.72 -1.91
N TYR A 123 -0.64 9.99 -0.73
CA TYR A 123 0.14 10.49 0.41
C TYR A 123 1.18 9.47 0.89
N TYR A 124 0.81 8.19 1.02
CA TYR A 124 1.73 7.14 1.47
C TYR A 124 2.83 6.81 0.46
N ASN A 125 2.62 6.98 -0.85
CA ASN A 125 3.71 6.89 -1.82
C ASN A 125 4.82 7.92 -1.49
N GLY A 126 4.48 9.13 -1.07
CA GLY A 126 5.49 10.11 -0.65
C GLY A 126 6.09 9.78 0.71
N VAL A 127 5.25 9.65 1.74
CA VAL A 127 5.72 9.54 3.12
C VAL A 127 6.54 8.28 3.36
N LEU A 128 6.19 7.19 2.70
CA LEU A 128 6.88 5.91 2.83
C LEU A 128 8.03 5.75 1.82
N ALA A 129 8.49 6.81 1.13
CA ALA A 129 9.64 6.72 0.21
C ALA A 129 11.01 6.89 0.90
N MET A 130 11.03 7.48 2.09
CA MET A 130 12.26 7.96 2.76
C MET A 130 13.03 6.89 3.53
N GLY A 131 12.36 6.18 4.46
CA GLY A 131 13.02 5.13 5.25
C GLY A 131 13.54 3.97 4.37
N PRO A 132 14.19 2.96 4.90
CA PRO A 132 14.96 3.00 6.13
C PRO A 132 16.25 3.84 6.00
N TYR A 133 16.37 4.73 4.99
CA TYR A 133 17.59 5.51 4.74
C TYR A 133 17.52 6.94 5.27
N ARG A 134 18.68 7.46 5.69
CA ARG A 134 18.89 8.85 6.04
C ARG A 134 19.09 9.63 4.75
N VAL A 135 18.11 10.46 4.40
CA VAL A 135 18.16 11.35 3.24
C VAL A 135 17.84 12.76 3.73
N PRO A 136 18.78 13.72 3.64
CA PRO A 136 18.60 15.05 4.24
C PRO A 136 17.65 15.94 3.43
N ASN A 137 17.53 15.73 2.11
CA ASN A 137 16.69 16.55 1.24
C ASN A 137 15.64 15.70 0.52
N PHE A 138 14.37 16.13 0.54
CA PHE A 138 13.27 15.37 -0.03
C PHE A 138 12.28 16.28 -0.76
N ARG A 139 12.00 15.96 -2.03
CA ARG A 139 10.91 16.55 -2.80
C ARG A 139 9.99 15.44 -3.29
N TYR A 140 8.69 15.61 -3.06
CA TYR A 140 7.68 14.68 -3.54
C TYR A 140 6.54 15.43 -4.22
N ARG A 141 6.16 14.96 -5.41
CA ARG A 141 4.96 15.36 -6.12
C ARG A 141 4.13 14.12 -6.42
N GLY A 142 2.97 14.01 -5.80
CA GLY A 142 2.03 12.91 -6.03
C GLY A 142 0.76 13.37 -6.75
N ARG A 143 0.33 12.64 -7.77
CA ARG A 143 -0.93 12.88 -8.49
C ARG A 143 -1.71 11.58 -8.62
N ARG A 144 -3.01 11.63 -8.30
CA ARG A 144 -3.95 10.54 -8.57
C ARG A 144 -4.81 10.90 -9.76
N VAL A 145 -4.85 10.04 -10.77
CA VAL A 145 -5.62 10.27 -12.00
C VAL A 145 -6.88 9.41 -12.02
N TYR A 146 -7.98 10.01 -12.48
CA TYR A 146 -9.23 9.32 -12.79
C TYR A 146 -9.15 8.70 -14.18
N THR A 147 -9.63 7.47 -14.32
CA THR A 147 -9.72 6.75 -15.59
C THR A 147 -11.04 5.98 -15.66
N ASN A 148 -11.43 5.52 -16.85
CA ASN A 148 -12.64 4.71 -17.05
C ASN A 148 -12.46 3.22 -16.69
N LYS A 149 -11.53 2.91 -15.79
CA LYS A 149 -11.25 1.54 -15.32
C LYS A 149 -11.88 1.29 -13.94
N PRO A 150 -12.03 0.02 -13.52
CA PRO A 150 -12.46 -0.31 -12.16
C PRO A 150 -11.62 0.43 -11.11
N PRO A 151 -12.23 0.88 -10.00
CA PRO A 151 -11.51 1.64 -9.00
C PRO A 151 -10.38 0.82 -8.37
N SER A 152 -9.25 1.49 -8.13
CA SER A 152 -8.19 0.96 -7.28
C SER A 152 -8.41 1.40 -5.85
N GLY A 153 -7.81 0.68 -4.91
CA GLY A 153 -8.05 0.90 -3.49
C GLY A 153 -6.92 0.36 -2.65
N ALA A 154 -7.24 -0.01 -1.42
CA ALA A 154 -6.25 -0.52 -0.49
C ALA A 154 -5.76 -1.90 -0.90
N MET A 155 -4.44 -2.07 -0.95
CA MET A 155 -3.78 -3.38 -0.96
C MET A 155 -2.65 -3.38 0.07
N ARG A 156 -2.27 -4.56 0.59
CA ARG A 156 -1.20 -4.74 1.59
C ARG A 156 0.03 -3.84 1.32
N ALA A 157 0.51 -3.18 2.38
CA ALA A 157 1.53 -2.12 2.39
C ALA A 157 1.11 -0.73 1.85
N HIS A 158 -0.12 -0.59 1.38
CA HIS A 158 -0.84 0.65 1.01
C HIS A 158 0.04 1.77 0.45
N GLY A 159 0.25 1.80 -0.87
CA GLY A 159 1.09 2.79 -1.55
C GLY A 159 2.59 2.59 -1.38
N GLY A 160 3.05 2.04 -0.25
CA GLY A 160 4.47 1.86 0.04
C GLY A 160 5.20 0.92 -0.92
N THR A 161 4.57 -0.15 -1.41
CA THR A 161 5.24 -1.15 -2.26
C THR A 161 5.81 -0.56 -3.55
N ASN A 162 5.02 0.25 -4.27
CA ASN A 162 5.35 0.67 -5.62
C ASN A 162 6.51 1.67 -5.60
N ILE A 163 6.45 2.64 -4.68
CA ILE A 163 7.52 3.61 -4.52
C ILE A 163 8.78 2.99 -3.93
N ARG A 164 8.64 2.04 -2.98
CA ARG A 164 9.80 1.33 -2.42
C ARG A 164 10.55 0.55 -3.47
N TYR A 165 9.83 -0.16 -4.32
CA TYR A 165 10.43 -0.85 -5.45
C TYR A 165 11.23 0.13 -6.33
N ALA A 166 10.64 1.26 -6.73
CA ALA A 166 11.33 2.24 -7.58
C ALA A 166 12.58 2.84 -6.92
N VAL A 167 12.51 3.20 -5.64
CA VAL A 167 13.66 3.73 -4.90
C VAL A 167 14.76 2.67 -4.75
N GLU A 168 14.43 1.44 -4.38
CA GLU A 168 15.42 0.38 -4.19
C GLU A 168 16.13 -0.02 -5.50
N VAL A 169 15.39 -0.06 -6.62
CA VAL A 169 16.00 -0.25 -7.95
C VAL A 169 16.97 0.89 -8.26
N GLY A 170 16.58 2.14 -8.00
CA GLY A 170 17.47 3.29 -8.17
C GLY A 170 18.72 3.23 -7.28
N LEU A 171 18.62 2.68 -6.06
CA LEU A 171 19.76 2.48 -5.18
C LEU A 171 20.69 1.37 -5.69
N ASP A 172 20.17 0.29 -6.28
CA ASP A 172 21.01 -0.73 -6.91
C ASP A 172 21.73 -0.17 -8.14
N GLU A 173 21.04 0.60 -8.99
CA GLU A 173 21.68 1.31 -10.12
C GLU A 173 22.77 2.28 -9.65
N LEU A 174 22.55 2.97 -8.53
CA LEU A 174 23.54 3.84 -7.92
C LEU A 174 24.77 3.05 -7.41
N ALA A 175 24.54 1.91 -6.75
CA ALA A 175 25.61 1.04 -6.29
C ALA A 175 26.49 0.56 -7.46
N GLU A 176 25.87 0.16 -8.57
CA GLU A 176 26.57 -0.20 -9.80
C GLU A 176 27.40 0.96 -10.37
N LYS A 177 26.81 2.16 -10.49
CA LYS A 177 27.50 3.35 -11.00
C LYS A 177 28.72 3.75 -10.16
N LEU A 178 28.61 3.63 -8.83
CA LEU A 178 29.69 3.96 -7.90
C LEU A 178 30.64 2.78 -7.63
N SER A 179 30.35 1.59 -8.16
CA SER A 179 31.08 0.35 -7.85
C SER A 179 31.16 0.08 -6.34
N ILE A 180 30.06 0.34 -5.61
CA ILE A 180 29.91 0.08 -4.19
C ILE A 180 29.02 -1.15 -4.01
N ASP A 181 29.39 -2.04 -3.08
CA ASP A 181 28.55 -3.18 -2.73
C ASP A 181 27.15 -2.71 -2.22
N PRO A 182 26.05 -3.29 -2.71
CA PRO A 182 24.70 -2.83 -2.39
C PRO A 182 24.31 -2.97 -0.91
N PHE A 183 24.91 -3.90 -0.15
CA PHE A 183 24.74 -3.94 1.31
C PHE A 183 25.47 -2.78 1.96
N ASP A 184 26.69 -2.47 1.51
CA ASP A 184 27.51 -1.41 2.09
C ASP A 184 26.89 -0.02 1.81
N LEU A 185 26.35 0.21 0.62
CA LEU A 185 25.59 1.41 0.29
C LEU A 185 24.38 1.60 1.24
N ARG A 186 23.61 0.53 1.49
CA ARG A 186 22.43 0.57 2.35
C ARG A 186 22.77 0.71 3.83
N GLU A 187 23.81 0.05 4.30
CA GLU A 187 24.26 0.15 5.69
C GLU A 187 24.85 1.53 5.99
N ARG A 188 25.61 2.11 5.06
CA ARG A 188 26.13 3.49 5.15
C ARG A 188 25.01 4.49 5.38
N ASN A 189 23.90 4.32 4.66
CA ASN A 189 22.79 5.26 4.66
C ASN A 189 21.65 4.91 5.62
N ALA A 190 21.75 3.87 6.45
CA ALA A 190 20.64 3.50 7.32
C ALA A 190 20.30 4.59 8.36
N LEU A 191 19.00 4.82 8.58
CA LEU A 191 18.49 5.67 9.66
C LEU A 191 18.95 5.13 11.02
N PRO A 192 19.42 5.98 11.95
CA PRO A 192 19.67 5.56 13.32
C PRO A 192 18.35 5.47 14.12
N PRO A 193 18.33 4.73 15.24
CA PRO A 193 17.23 4.80 16.19
C PRO A 193 17.11 6.22 16.78
N HIS A 194 15.95 6.53 17.37
CA HIS A 194 15.66 7.83 17.99
C HIS A 194 15.92 9.04 17.08
N SER A 195 15.60 8.91 15.79
CA SER A 195 15.77 9.99 14.81
C SER A 195 14.45 10.38 14.17
N THR A 196 14.47 11.50 13.45
CA THR A 196 13.32 11.99 12.69
C THR A 196 13.75 12.22 11.25
N THR A 197 12.95 11.72 10.31
CA THR A 197 13.17 11.96 8.88
C THR A 197 12.78 13.40 8.51
N VAL A 198 13.24 13.93 7.36
CA VAL A 198 12.88 15.30 6.95
C VAL A 198 11.37 15.50 6.78
N ASN A 199 10.64 14.44 6.43
CA ASN A 199 9.17 14.42 6.38
C ASN A 199 8.51 14.09 7.73
N GLN A 200 9.21 14.31 8.86
CA GLN A 200 8.70 14.23 10.23
C GLN A 200 8.28 12.83 10.71
N PHE A 201 8.80 11.77 10.09
CA PHE A 201 8.57 10.40 10.57
C PHE A 201 9.53 10.10 11.72
N ARG A 202 8.98 9.94 12.93
CA ARG A 202 9.74 9.65 14.15
C ARG A 202 10.11 8.17 14.21
N ILE A 203 11.41 7.89 14.13
CA ILE A 203 12.00 6.57 14.31
C ILE A 203 12.31 6.38 15.79
N THR A 204 11.54 5.52 16.47
CA THR A 204 11.81 5.17 17.88
C THR A 204 12.89 4.10 17.98
N SER A 205 12.84 3.09 17.13
CA SER A 205 13.85 2.02 17.05
C SER A 205 13.99 1.54 15.61
N THR A 206 15.10 0.88 15.31
CA THR A 206 15.33 0.24 14.01
C THR A 206 16.40 -0.84 14.15
N SER A 207 16.13 -2.00 13.55
CA SER A 207 17.09 -3.12 13.45
C SER A 207 17.60 -3.32 12.03
N PHE A 208 17.42 -2.31 11.15
CA PHE A 208 17.69 -2.44 9.72
C PHE A 208 19.13 -2.91 9.42
N LYS A 209 20.14 -2.29 10.06
CA LYS A 209 21.54 -2.73 9.92
C LYS A 209 21.77 -4.17 10.39
N ALA A 210 21.14 -4.57 11.49
CA ALA A 210 21.25 -5.93 12.00
C ALA A 210 20.62 -6.94 11.02
N CYS A 211 19.45 -6.61 10.45
CA CYS A 211 18.82 -7.42 9.40
C CYS A 211 19.71 -7.54 8.17
N LEU A 212 20.31 -6.44 7.70
CA LEU A 212 21.24 -6.46 6.57
C LEU A 212 22.42 -7.41 6.82
N ARG A 213 23.07 -7.34 7.98
CA ARG A 213 24.19 -8.22 8.33
C ARG A 213 23.80 -9.70 8.30
N VAL A 214 22.68 -10.04 8.94
CA VAL A 214 22.18 -11.43 8.97
C VAL A 214 21.85 -11.93 7.57
N VAL A 215 21.22 -11.11 6.73
CA VAL A 215 20.89 -11.50 5.35
C VAL A 215 22.18 -11.64 4.52
N ARG A 216 23.15 -10.73 4.64
CA ARG A 216 24.44 -10.80 3.93
C ARG A 216 25.18 -12.10 4.25
N GLU A 217 25.23 -12.47 5.52
CA GLU A 217 25.84 -13.72 5.98
C GLU A 217 25.07 -14.95 5.49
N ARG A 218 23.78 -15.04 5.80
CA ARG A 218 22.98 -16.27 5.54
C ARG A 218 22.69 -16.51 4.07
N SER A 219 22.67 -15.46 3.24
CA SER A 219 22.59 -15.62 1.79
C SER A 219 23.88 -16.20 1.20
N GLY A 220 25.01 -16.11 1.91
CA GLY A 220 26.33 -16.42 1.36
C GLY A 220 26.79 -15.37 0.36
N TRP A 221 26.38 -14.11 0.54
CA TRP A 221 26.57 -13.01 -0.41
C TRP A 221 28.01 -12.92 -0.93
N ALA A 222 29.01 -12.93 -0.04
CA ALA A 222 30.42 -12.81 -0.42
C ALA A 222 30.90 -13.90 -1.39
N ALA A 223 30.33 -15.10 -1.31
CA ALA A 223 30.70 -16.21 -2.19
C ALA A 223 29.89 -16.24 -3.50
N LYS A 224 28.73 -15.56 -3.55
CA LYS A 224 27.78 -15.64 -4.67
C LYS A 224 27.73 -14.36 -5.50
N PHE A 225 28.00 -13.20 -4.90
CA PHE A 225 27.84 -11.92 -5.56
C PHE A 225 28.75 -11.77 -6.77
N ARG A 226 28.13 -11.66 -7.94
CA ARG A 226 28.77 -11.65 -9.27
C ARG A 226 29.55 -12.93 -9.62
N GLN A 227 29.32 -14.03 -8.90
CA GLN A 227 30.00 -15.32 -9.12
C GLN A 227 29.07 -16.40 -9.70
N LEU A 228 27.75 -16.19 -9.69
CA LEU A 228 26.80 -17.21 -10.16
C LEU A 228 26.62 -17.19 -11.69
N PRO A 229 26.20 -18.34 -12.29
CA PRO A 229 25.92 -18.41 -13.72
C PRO A 229 24.80 -17.48 -14.16
N TYR A 230 24.77 -17.14 -15.45
CA TYR A 230 23.70 -16.37 -16.07
C TYR A 230 22.31 -16.93 -15.74
N GLY A 231 21.36 -16.04 -15.44
CA GLY A 231 19.99 -16.39 -15.08
C GLY A 231 19.79 -16.86 -13.63
N ARG A 232 20.82 -16.82 -12.78
CA ARG A 232 20.72 -17.10 -11.34
C ARG A 232 20.86 -15.82 -10.53
N GLY A 233 19.84 -15.55 -9.70
CA GLY A 233 19.88 -14.51 -8.67
C GLY A 233 20.78 -14.89 -7.50
N ILE A 234 21.17 -13.89 -6.72
CA ILE A 234 22.42 -13.83 -5.96
C ILE A 234 22.17 -13.26 -4.56
#